data_AF-A0A0F2NNR8-F1
#
_entry.id   AF-A0A0F2NNR8-F1
#
_cell.length_a   1.000
_cell.length_b   1.000
_cell.length_c   1.000
_cell.angle_alpha   90.00
_cell.angle_beta   90.00
_cell.angle_gamma   90.00
#
_symmetry.space_group_name_H-M   'P 1'
#
loop_
_entity.id
_entity.type
_entity.pdbx_description
1 polymer ?
#
loop_
_entity_poly.entity_id
_entity_poly.type
_entity_poly.pdbx_seq_one_letter_code
_entity_poly.pdbx_strand_id
1 'polypeptide(L)'
;MTKEEFSLSRKKLGKTQKQLAELLGMSLKTIHSYEQGWRTIPTHIERHIYFLLINQRGRKDSLTPCWEKKLCAVKDQCPAWEFQSGHLCWFLCGTKCDCTQDACQREKLEICKSCEIFTSLLT
;
A
#
# COMPACT_ATOMS: atom_id res chain seq x y z
N MET A 1 7.00 7.11 2.89
CA MET A 1 7.74 6.23 3.82
C MET A 1 9.14 6.75 4.14
N THR A 2 9.52 6.82 5.42
CA THR A 2 10.89 7.14 5.88
C THR A 2 11.81 5.91 5.88
N LYS A 3 13.12 6.11 6.03
CA LYS A 3 14.09 5.00 6.13
C LYS A 3 13.85 4.13 7.38
N GLU A 4 13.40 4.73 8.47
CA GLU A 4 13.05 4.06 9.73
C GLU A 4 11.81 3.18 9.53
N GLU A 5 10.77 3.73 8.91
CA GLU A 5 9.53 2.99 8.58
C GLU A 5 9.81 1.82 7.63
N PHE A 6 10.67 2.02 6.64
CA PHE A 6 11.07 0.97 5.70
C PHE A 6 11.83 -0.17 6.40
N SER A 7 12.82 0.19 7.25
CA SER A 7 13.58 -0.77 8.04
C SER A 7 12.70 -1.54 9.02
N LEU A 8 11.76 -0.85 9.68
CA LEU A 8 10.79 -1.46 10.58
C LEU A 8 9.86 -2.42 9.82
N SER A 9 9.38 -2.01 8.65
CA SER A 9 8.51 -2.83 7.79
C SER A 9 9.19 -4.13 7.37
N ARG A 10 10.46 -4.06 6.94
CA ARG A 10 11.25 -5.27 6.63
C ARG A 10 11.35 -6.21 7.83
N LYS A 11 11.64 -5.66 9.01
CA LYS A 11 11.74 -6.44 10.26
C LYS A 11 10.41 -7.10 10.60
N LYS A 12 9.29 -6.39 10.48
CA LYS A 12 7.92 -6.95 10.66
C LYS A 12 7.63 -8.08 9.67
N LEU A 13 8.09 -7.95 8.42
CA LEU A 13 8.00 -9.02 7.41
C LEU A 13 8.87 -10.24 7.73
N GLY A 14 9.75 -10.18 8.73
CA GLY A 14 10.69 -11.24 9.07
C GLY A 14 11.73 -11.51 7.98
N LYS A 15 12.10 -10.49 7.20
CA LYS A 15 13.00 -10.65 6.03
C LYS A 15 14.38 -10.06 6.27
N THR A 16 15.40 -10.71 5.70
CA THR A 16 16.72 -10.09 5.51
C THR A 16 16.65 -9.03 4.40
N GLN A 17 17.66 -8.17 4.29
CA GLN A 17 17.74 -7.20 3.19
C GLN A 17 17.79 -7.91 1.82
N LYS A 18 18.48 -9.06 1.74
CA LYS A 18 18.55 -9.88 0.51
C LYS A 18 17.19 -10.44 0.12
N GLN A 19 16.45 -11.04 1.06
CA GLN A 19 15.12 -11.57 0.80
C GLN A 19 14.14 -10.46 0.40
N LEU A 20 14.22 -9.29 1.04
CA LEU A 20 13.39 -8.16 0.64
C LEU A 20 13.74 -7.65 -0.76
N ALA A 21 15.03 -7.62 -1.11
CA ALA A 21 15.48 -7.26 -2.44
C ALA A 21 14.88 -8.19 -3.51
N GLU A 22 14.91 -9.51 -3.27
CA GLU A 22 14.29 -10.52 -4.13
C GLU A 22 12.78 -10.32 -4.25
N LEU A 23 12.07 -10.11 -3.12
CA LEU A 23 10.62 -9.88 -3.12
C LEU A 23 10.20 -8.61 -3.88
N LEU A 24 11.02 -7.56 -3.85
CA LEU A 24 10.73 -6.29 -4.51
C LEU A 24 11.29 -6.23 -5.94
N GLY A 25 12.01 -7.27 -6.41
CA GLY A 25 12.67 -7.25 -7.71
C GLY A 25 13.76 -6.19 -7.83
N MET A 26 14.52 -5.96 -6.75
CA MET A 26 15.54 -4.91 -6.64
C MET A 26 16.91 -5.46 -6.29
N SER A 27 17.96 -4.68 -6.52
CA SER A 27 19.30 -5.03 -6.04
C SER A 27 19.41 -4.87 -4.51
N LEU A 28 20.25 -5.69 -3.87
CA LEU A 28 20.58 -5.54 -2.44
C LEU A 28 21.11 -4.13 -2.13
N LYS A 29 21.91 -3.56 -3.04
CA LYS A 29 22.45 -2.19 -2.94
C LYS A 29 21.32 -1.15 -2.89
N THR A 30 20.24 -1.35 -3.64
CA THR A 30 19.06 -0.47 -3.61
C THR A 30 18.40 -0.50 -2.23
N ILE A 31 18.20 -1.69 -1.65
CA ILE A 31 17.63 -1.84 -0.30
C ILE A 31 18.50 -1.17 0.76
N HIS A 32 19.82 -1.39 0.71
CA HIS A 32 20.76 -0.70 1.61
C HIS A 32 20.65 0.82 1.47
N SER A 33 20.60 1.33 0.24
CA SER A 33 20.50 2.76 -0.02
C SER A 33 19.22 3.39 0.55
N TYR A 34 18.10 2.65 0.57
CA TYR A 34 16.87 3.10 1.20
C TYR A 34 16.98 3.10 2.74
N GLU A 35 17.48 2.03 3.34
CA GLU A 35 17.62 1.94 4.80
C GLU A 35 18.63 2.95 5.38
N GLN A 36 19.65 3.32 4.61
CA GLN A 36 20.61 4.37 4.98
C GLN A 36 20.07 5.79 4.74
N GLY A 37 18.99 5.93 3.97
CA GLY A 37 18.45 7.24 3.57
C GLY A 37 19.25 7.95 2.48
N TRP A 38 20.15 7.25 1.77
CA TRP A 38 20.88 7.81 0.62
C TRP A 38 19.99 8.00 -0.61
N ARG A 39 18.87 7.28 -0.67
CA ARG A 39 17.84 7.42 -1.71
C ARG A 39 16.47 7.50 -1.08
N THR A 40 15.63 8.37 -1.61
CA THR A 40 14.20 8.42 -1.26
C THR A 40 13.51 7.16 -1.75
N ILE A 41 12.64 6.59 -0.93
CA ILE A 41 11.82 5.42 -1.28
C ILE A 41 10.70 5.87 -2.21
N PRO A 42 10.59 5.33 -3.43
CA PRO A 42 9.50 5.68 -4.35
C PRO A 42 8.14 5.19 -3.84
N THR A 43 7.06 5.91 -4.17
CA THR A 43 5.69 5.57 -3.74
C THR A 43 5.25 4.17 -4.18
N HIS A 44 5.67 3.69 -5.35
CA HIS A 44 5.31 2.33 -5.80
C HIS A 44 5.97 1.24 -4.91
N ILE A 45 7.16 1.50 -4.39
CA ILE A 45 7.83 0.61 -3.43
C ILE A 45 7.15 0.64 -2.08
N GLU A 46 6.75 1.83 -1.63
CA GLU A 46 5.94 1.96 -0.42
C GLU A 46 4.63 1.16 -0.53
N ARG A 47 3.94 1.22 -1.68
CA ARG A 47 2.74 0.41 -1.95
C ARG A 47 3.03 -1.09 -1.91
N HIS A 48 4.13 -1.55 -2.51
CA HIS A 48 4.54 -2.95 -2.47
C HIS A 48 4.84 -3.42 -1.03
N ILE A 49 5.51 -2.60 -0.22
CA ILE A 49 5.76 -2.91 1.19
C ILE A 49 4.45 -3.07 1.96
N TYR A 50 3.52 -2.12 1.82
CA TYR A 50 2.21 -2.25 2.48
C TYR A 50 1.42 -3.45 1.99
N PHE A 51 1.49 -3.76 0.69
CA PHE A 51 0.86 -4.96 0.13
C PHE A 51 1.39 -6.23 0.81
N LEU A 52 2.71 -6.35 0.95
CA LEU A 52 3.33 -7.49 1.63
C LEU A 52 2.93 -7.54 3.11
N LEU A 53 2.96 -6.42 3.83
CA LEU A 53 2.60 -6.34 5.26
C LEU A 53 1.14 -6.77 5.51
N ILE A 54 0.23 -6.24 4.69
CA ILE A 54 -1.21 -6.51 4.79
C ILE A 54 -1.52 -7.99 4.53
N ASN A 55 -0.81 -8.62 3.58
CA ASN A 55 -1.05 -10.00 3.18
C ASN A 55 -0.19 -11.03 3.95
N GLN A 56 0.73 -10.60 4.81
CA GLN A 56 1.60 -11.50 5.58
C GLN A 56 0.80 -12.39 6.55
N ARG A 57 -0.29 -11.87 7.10
CA ARG A 57 -1.20 -12.59 8.00
C ARG A 57 -2.33 -13.13 7.14
N GLY A 58 -2.25 -14.40 6.75
CA GLY A 58 -3.30 -15.05 5.96
C GLY A 58 -4.68 -14.75 6.56
N ARG A 59 -5.40 -13.83 5.92
CA ARG A 59 -6.66 -13.32 6.46
C ARG A 59 -7.73 -14.39 6.36
N LYS A 60 -8.44 -14.59 7.48
CA LYS A 60 -9.60 -15.47 7.54
C LYS A 60 -10.92 -14.72 7.26
N ASP A 61 -10.91 -13.40 7.42
CA ASP A 61 -12.13 -12.59 7.29
C ASP A 61 -12.34 -12.09 5.86
N SER A 62 -13.61 -12.10 5.42
CA SER A 62 -14.02 -11.51 4.16
C SER A 62 -13.74 -10.00 4.17
N LEU A 63 -12.94 -9.53 3.24
CA LEU A 63 -12.62 -8.11 3.10
C LEU A 63 -13.78 -7.36 2.44
N THR A 64 -14.47 -6.52 3.19
CA THR A 64 -15.50 -5.62 2.64
C THR A 64 -14.87 -4.66 1.63
N PRO A 65 -15.37 -4.59 0.39
CA PRO A 65 -14.84 -3.69 -0.61
C PRO A 65 -15.15 -2.22 -0.28
N CYS A 66 -14.34 -1.30 -0.81
CA CYS A 66 -14.42 0.11 -0.44
C CYS A 66 -15.77 0.76 -0.74
N TRP A 67 -16.45 0.36 -1.80
CA TRP A 67 -17.73 0.96 -2.19
C TRP A 67 -18.89 0.55 -1.29
N GLU A 68 -18.82 -0.61 -0.65
CA GLU A 68 -19.81 -1.04 0.34
C GLU A 68 -19.59 -0.29 1.65
N LYS A 69 -18.35 -0.28 2.14
CA LYS A 69 -18.03 0.38 3.41
C LYS A 69 -18.29 1.89 3.37
N LYS A 70 -17.97 2.54 2.23
CA LYS A 70 -18.11 3.98 2.06
C LYS A 70 -19.41 4.41 1.38
N LEU A 71 -20.30 3.48 1.01
CA LEU A 71 -21.51 3.78 0.24
C LEU A 71 -21.24 4.61 -1.03
N CYS A 72 -20.24 4.19 -1.81
CA CYS A 72 -19.72 4.97 -2.93
C CYS A 72 -20.70 5.01 -4.13
N ALA A 73 -21.13 6.21 -4.50
CA ALA A 73 -22.11 6.45 -5.57
C ALA A 73 -21.54 6.28 -6.99
N VAL A 74 -20.23 6.51 -7.18
CA VAL A 74 -19.55 6.47 -8.50
C VAL A 74 -18.67 5.22 -8.68
N LYS A 75 -19.03 4.14 -7.97
CA LYS A 75 -18.21 2.92 -7.93
C LYS A 75 -18.03 2.28 -9.31
N ASP A 76 -19.07 2.30 -10.14
CA ASP A 76 -19.13 1.79 -11.51
C ASP A 76 -18.10 2.44 -12.47
N GLN A 77 -17.62 3.64 -12.15
CA GLN A 77 -16.59 4.35 -12.90
C GLN A 77 -15.18 4.22 -12.28
N CYS A 78 -15.04 3.40 -11.23
CA CYS A 78 -13.80 3.28 -10.48
C CYS A 78 -13.09 1.95 -10.80
N PRO A 79 -11.78 1.97 -11.12
CA PRO A 79 -10.99 0.76 -11.33
C PRO A 79 -11.06 -0.25 -10.17
N ALA A 80 -11.24 0.24 -8.93
CA ALA A 80 -11.37 -0.65 -7.79
C ALA A 80 -12.61 -1.56 -7.89
N TRP A 81 -13.72 -1.06 -8.44
CA TRP A 81 -14.92 -1.84 -8.69
C TRP A 81 -14.79 -2.67 -9.96
N GLU A 82 -14.26 -2.09 -11.04
CA GLU A 82 -14.02 -2.79 -12.32
C GLU A 82 -13.24 -4.10 -12.12
N PHE A 83 -12.17 -4.06 -11.34
CA PHE A 83 -11.32 -5.22 -11.06
C PHE A 83 -11.67 -5.95 -9.76
N GLN A 84 -12.82 -5.65 -9.15
CA GLN A 84 -13.31 -6.29 -7.92
C GLN A 84 -12.28 -6.27 -6.77
N SER A 85 -11.50 -5.20 -6.69
CA SER A 85 -10.35 -5.07 -5.78
C SER A 85 -10.56 -3.93 -4.79
N GLY A 86 -11.78 -3.79 -4.26
CA GLY A 86 -12.16 -2.70 -3.35
C GLY A 86 -11.30 -2.61 -2.09
N HIS A 87 -10.87 -3.75 -1.56
CA HIS A 87 -9.95 -3.82 -0.42
C HIS A 87 -8.51 -3.37 -0.76
N LEU A 88 -8.19 -3.22 -2.04
CA LEU A 88 -6.91 -2.70 -2.56
C LEU A 88 -7.07 -1.32 -3.23
N CYS A 89 -8.14 -0.57 -2.94
CA CYS A 89 -8.35 0.75 -3.57
C CYS A 89 -7.18 1.73 -3.33
N TRP A 90 -6.48 1.59 -2.20
CA TRP A 90 -5.28 2.37 -1.85
C TRP A 90 -4.06 2.04 -2.71
N PHE A 91 -4.00 0.82 -3.26
CA PHE A 91 -2.89 0.31 -4.09
C PHE A 91 -3.03 0.77 -5.55
N LEU A 92 -4.26 0.74 -6.07
CA LEU A 92 -4.55 1.05 -7.46
C LEU A 92 -4.26 2.51 -7.84
N CYS A 93 -4.07 2.76 -9.13
CA CYS A 93 -4.04 4.11 -9.70
C CYS A 93 -5.40 4.47 -10.30
N GLY A 94 -5.70 5.76 -10.48
CA GLY A 94 -6.90 6.21 -11.21
C GLY A 94 -8.24 6.00 -10.49
N THR A 95 -8.22 5.60 -9.21
CA THR A 95 -9.44 5.41 -8.41
C THR A 95 -10.20 6.72 -8.23
N LYS A 96 -11.52 6.68 -8.34
CA LYS A 96 -12.44 7.80 -8.14
C LYS A 96 -12.89 7.96 -6.69
N CYS A 97 -12.00 7.68 -5.74
CA CYS A 97 -12.31 7.77 -4.32
C CYS A 97 -12.40 9.25 -3.91
N ASP A 98 -13.48 9.63 -3.22
CA ASP A 98 -13.72 11.01 -2.76
C ASP A 98 -12.58 11.55 -1.89
N CYS A 99 -11.97 10.69 -1.07
CA CYS A 99 -10.83 11.08 -0.24
C CYS A 99 -9.61 11.55 -1.06
N THR A 100 -9.54 11.27 -2.36
CA THR A 100 -8.38 11.54 -3.19
C THR A 100 -8.73 12.30 -4.47
N GLN A 101 -9.90 12.94 -4.55
CA GLN A 101 -10.36 13.65 -5.75
C GLN A 101 -9.44 14.81 -6.14
N ASP A 102 -9.00 15.61 -5.17
CA ASP A 102 -8.12 16.76 -5.41
C ASP A 102 -6.64 16.47 -5.16
N ALA A 103 -6.32 15.23 -4.78
CA ALA A 103 -4.96 14.84 -4.39
C ALA A 103 -4.15 14.39 -5.60
N CYS A 104 -2.87 14.77 -5.65
CA CYS A 104 -1.99 14.18 -6.63
C CYS A 104 -1.68 12.70 -6.28
N GLN A 105 -1.20 11.95 -7.27
CA GLN A 105 -0.95 10.52 -7.09
C GLN A 105 0.09 10.20 -6.00
N ARG A 106 0.97 11.16 -5.68
CA ARG A 106 1.95 11.05 -4.60
C ARG A 106 1.31 11.18 -3.22
N GLU A 107 0.32 12.05 -3.07
CA GLU A 107 -0.41 12.32 -1.82
C GLU A 107 -1.46 11.25 -1.51
N LYS A 108 -1.98 10.59 -2.55
CA LYS A 108 -3.01 9.55 -2.41
C LYS A 108 -2.72 8.57 -1.28
N LEU A 109 -1.49 8.04 -1.22
CA LEU A 109 -1.16 7.02 -0.24
C LEU A 109 -1.12 7.58 1.18
N GLU A 110 -0.66 8.81 1.37
CA GLU A 110 -0.67 9.48 2.67
C GLU A 110 -2.11 9.68 3.18
N ILE A 111 -3.03 10.08 2.29
CA ILE A 111 -4.46 10.16 2.64
C ILE A 111 -5.03 8.77 2.93
N CYS A 112 -4.63 7.76 2.17
CA CYS A 112 -5.10 6.40 2.38
C CYS A 112 -4.62 5.83 3.72
N LYS A 113 -3.48 6.24 4.28
CA LYS A 113 -3.00 5.76 5.60
C LYS A 113 -3.95 6.08 6.75
N SER A 114 -4.76 7.14 6.64
CA SER A 114 -5.79 7.48 7.62
C SER A 114 -7.19 6.96 7.25
N CYS A 115 -7.34 6.33 6.09
CA CYS A 115 -8.62 5.83 5.61
C CYS A 115 -9.02 4.52 6.28
N GLU A 116 -10.28 4.41 6.69
CA GLU A 116 -10.87 3.20 7.29
C GLU A 116 -10.74 1.91 6.46
N ILE A 117 -10.58 2.01 5.14
CA ILE A 117 -10.33 0.85 4.27
C ILE A 117 -8.93 0.35 4.50
N PHE A 118 -7.96 1.23 4.60
CA PHE A 118 -6.57 0.86 4.76
C PHE A 118 -6.24 0.48 6.20
N THR A 119 -6.75 1.23 7.18
CA THR A 119 -6.46 0.98 8.60
C THR A 119 -7.05 -0.35 9.07
N SER A 120 -8.23 -0.75 8.56
CA SER A 120 -8.77 -2.10 8.82
C SER A 120 -7.92 -3.22 8.21
N LEU A 121 -6.96 -2.87 7.33
CA LEU A 121 -6.03 -3.84 6.76
C LEU A 121 -4.70 -3.93 7.54
N LEU A 122 -4.46 -3.05 8.51
CA LEU A 122 -3.22 -3.06 9.30
C LEU A 122 -3.37 -3.65 10.71
N THR A 123 -4.62 -3.81 11.15
CA THR A 123 -5.00 -4.58 12.35
C THR A 123 -4.92 -6.07 12.08
#